data_AF-A0A354YXA3-F1
#
_entry.id   AF-A0A354YXA3-F1
#
_cell.length_a   1.000
_cell.length_b   1.000
_cell.length_c   1.000
_cell.angle_alpha   90.00
_cell.angle_beta   90.00
_cell.angle_gamma   90.00
#
_symmetry.space_group_name_H-M   'P 1'
#
loop_
_entity.id
_entity.type
_entity.pdbx_description
1 polymer ?
#
loop_
_entity_poly.entity_id
_entity_poly.type
_entity_poly.pdbx_seq_one_letter_code
_entity_poly.pdbx_strand_id
1 'polypeptide(L)'
;PGGKVIINDERVDPLPVMSGKLKYPVDIDKRIANLIPDTTIVDATRMAEECGNSRAANVVLVGMLAAAINIPAEEVENAIREMVPAKALEVNLKAFREGQKYLSATLNRL
;
A
#
# COMPACT_ATOMS: atom_id res chain seq x y z
N PRO A 1 -1.94 -17.47 -16.51
CA PRO A 1 -1.31 -16.24 -15.97
C PRO A 1 -1.65 -16.08 -14.48
N GLY A 2 -0.63 -15.97 -13.62
CA GLY A 2 -0.80 -15.62 -12.21
C GLY A 2 -0.52 -14.13 -12.01
N GLY A 3 -1.48 -13.41 -11.44
CA GLY A 3 -1.32 -12.00 -11.06
C GLY A 3 -1.42 -11.88 -9.55
N LYS A 4 -0.81 -10.82 -9.00
CA LYS A 4 -0.91 -10.45 -7.60
C LYS A 4 -1.57 -9.08 -7.49
N VAL A 5 -2.40 -8.89 -6.47
CA VAL A 5 -3.01 -7.59 -6.16
C VAL A 5 -2.67 -7.19 -4.74
N ILE A 6 -2.32 -5.92 -4.54
CA ILE A 6 -2.12 -5.32 -3.22
C ILE A 6 -3.08 -4.13 -3.14
N ILE A 7 -3.97 -4.14 -2.14
CA ILE A 7 -5.00 -3.12 -1.94
C ILE A 7 -4.78 -2.46 -0.58
N ASN A 8 -4.78 -1.12 -0.58
CA ASN A 8 -5.00 -0.36 0.65
C ASN A 8 -6.50 -0.37 0.99
N ASP A 9 -6.86 -0.81 2.18
CA ASP A 9 -8.23 -0.83 2.70
C ASP A 9 -8.65 0.56 3.20
N GLU A 10 -8.56 1.54 2.31
CA GLU A 10 -8.98 2.91 2.56
C GLU A 10 -10.18 3.24 1.69
N ARG A 11 -11.29 3.59 2.34
CA ARG A 11 -12.46 4.11 1.65
C ARG A 11 -12.26 5.59 1.30
N VAL A 12 -12.27 5.89 0.02
CA VAL A 12 -12.25 7.25 -0.51
C VAL A 12 -13.62 7.58 -1.10
N ASP A 13 -14.39 8.46 -0.45
CA ASP A 13 -15.69 8.89 -0.96
C ASP A 13 -15.52 10.02 -2.01
N PRO A 14 -15.68 9.77 -3.32
CA PRO A 14 -15.59 10.83 -4.31
C PRO A 14 -16.84 11.73 -4.24
N LEU A 15 -16.73 12.94 -4.80
CA LEU A 15 -17.77 13.97 -4.74
C LEU A 15 -19.18 13.50 -5.15
N PRO A 16 -19.37 12.66 -6.20
CA PRO A 16 -20.68 12.10 -6.53
C PRO A 16 -21.28 11.23 -5.42
N VAL A 17 -20.46 10.45 -4.71
CA VAL A 17 -20.90 9.61 -3.58
C VAL A 17 -21.26 10.49 -2.38
N MET A 18 -20.42 11.47 -2.04
CA MET A 18 -20.70 12.42 -0.95
C MET A 18 -21.99 13.23 -1.18
N SER A 19 -22.24 13.62 -2.43
CA SER A 19 -23.46 14.35 -2.83
C SER A 19 -24.71 13.47 -2.95
N GLY A 20 -24.61 12.16 -2.69
CA GLY A 20 -25.70 11.20 -2.80
C GLY A 20 -26.11 10.84 -4.23
N LYS A 21 -25.34 11.27 -5.25
CA LYS A 21 -25.63 11.00 -6.67
C LYS A 21 -25.25 9.58 -7.10
N LEU A 22 -24.28 8.96 -6.43
CA LEU A 22 -23.85 7.59 -6.66
C LEU A 22 -23.71 6.85 -5.33
N LYS A 23 -23.84 5.52 -5.35
CA LYS A 23 -23.52 4.66 -4.20
C LYS A 23 -22.10 4.15 -4.33
N TYR A 24 -21.36 4.14 -3.21
CA TYR A 24 -20.06 3.47 -3.15
C TYR A 24 -20.26 1.95 -3.33
N PRO A 25 -19.43 1.26 -4.13
CA PRO A 25 -19.53 -0.19 -4.26
C PRO A 25 -19.27 -0.87 -2.91
N VAL A 26 -20.06 -1.90 -2.61
CA VAL A 26 -19.86 -2.77 -1.45
C VAL A 26 -19.04 -4.00 -1.86
N ASP A 27 -18.23 -4.52 -0.93
CA ASP A 27 -17.50 -5.80 -1.05
C ASP A 27 -16.57 -5.89 -2.29
N ILE A 28 -16.03 -4.77 -2.77
CA ILE A 28 -15.17 -4.75 -3.98
C ILE A 28 -13.87 -5.52 -3.75
N ASP A 29 -13.31 -5.40 -2.56
CA ASP A 29 -12.16 -6.13 -2.05
C ASP A 29 -12.38 -7.66 -2.14
N LYS A 30 -13.52 -8.14 -1.65
CA LYS A 30 -13.89 -9.57 -1.72
C LYS A 30 -14.06 -10.04 -3.15
N ARG A 31 -14.70 -9.22 -3.99
CA ARG A 31 -14.88 -9.53 -5.42
C ARG A 31 -13.54 -9.65 -6.14
N ILE A 32 -12.57 -8.78 -5.82
CA ILE A 32 -11.22 -8.85 -6.38
C ILE A 32 -10.49 -10.10 -5.88
N ALA A 33 -10.53 -10.38 -4.57
CA ALA A 33 -9.88 -11.55 -3.98
C ALA A 33 -10.44 -12.88 -4.53
N ASN A 34 -11.73 -12.94 -4.86
CA ASN A 34 -12.34 -14.11 -5.52
C ASN A 34 -11.85 -14.32 -6.96
N LEU A 35 -11.50 -13.24 -7.67
CA LEU A 35 -10.98 -13.30 -9.04
C LEU A 35 -9.47 -13.55 -9.08
N ILE A 36 -8.74 -13.02 -8.10
CA ILE A 36 -7.28 -13.10 -8.00
C ILE A 36 -6.95 -13.62 -6.59
N PRO A 37 -6.77 -14.94 -6.40
CA PRO A 37 -6.52 -15.53 -5.07
C PRO A 37 -5.28 -14.96 -4.36
N ASP A 38 -4.29 -14.51 -5.14
CA ASP A 38 -3.10 -13.83 -4.63
C ASP A 38 -3.36 -12.31 -4.44
N THR A 39 -4.41 -12.00 -3.68
CA THR A 39 -4.77 -10.62 -3.29
C THR A 39 -4.42 -10.40 -1.82
N THR A 40 -3.65 -9.35 -1.54
CA THR A 40 -3.36 -8.87 -0.19
C THR A 40 -4.12 -7.56 0.05
N ILE A 41 -4.98 -7.54 1.06
CA ILE A 41 -5.70 -6.34 1.52
C ILE A 41 -5.09 -5.92 2.85
N VAL A 42 -4.72 -4.65 2.99
CA VAL A 42 -4.02 -4.11 4.15
C VAL A 42 -4.46 -2.69 4.46
N ASP A 43 -4.46 -2.29 5.72
CA ASP A 43 -4.63 -0.89 6.13
C ASP A 43 -3.27 -0.15 6.06
N ALA A 44 -2.84 0.17 4.84
CA ALA A 44 -1.57 0.86 4.60
C ALA A 44 -1.61 2.31 5.11
N THR A 45 -2.80 2.92 5.19
CA THR A 45 -2.99 4.26 5.73
C THR A 45 -2.66 4.30 7.22
N ARG A 46 -3.18 3.35 8.00
CA ARG A 46 -2.81 3.21 9.41
C ARG A 46 -1.34 2.91 9.61
N MET A 47 -0.73 2.03 8.81
CA MET A 47 0.72 1.78 8.88
C MET A 47 1.53 3.06 8.65
N ALA A 48 1.10 3.92 7.73
CA ALA A 48 1.73 5.21 7.48
C ALA A 48 1.49 6.23 8.60
N GLU A 49 0.31 6.22 9.22
CA GLU A 49 0.02 7.00 10.43
C GLU A 49 0.94 6.63 11.60
N GLU A 50 1.15 5.33 11.82
CA GLU A 50 2.08 4.81 12.83
C GLU A 50 3.54 5.20 12.54
N CYS A 51 3.89 5.42 11.27
CA CYS A 51 5.17 5.99 10.87
C CYS A 51 5.26 7.52 11.08
N GLY A 52 4.13 8.19 11.32
CA GLY A 52 4.02 9.62 11.61
C GLY A 52 3.37 10.47 10.53
N ASN A 53 2.88 9.89 9.42
CA ASN A 53 2.19 10.64 8.37
C ASN A 53 1.34 9.72 7.47
N SER A 54 0.01 9.82 7.56
CA SER A 54 -0.94 9.07 6.70
C SER A 54 -0.68 9.24 5.20
N ARG A 55 -0.12 10.39 4.78
CA ARG A 55 0.20 10.64 3.36
C ARG A 55 1.29 9.73 2.80
N ALA A 56 2.02 8.99 3.65
CA ALA A 56 3.01 8.01 3.23
C ALA A 56 2.42 6.62 2.93
N ALA A 57 1.08 6.46 2.94
CA ALA A 57 0.41 5.19 2.65
C ALA A 57 0.81 4.59 1.29
N ASN A 58 0.97 5.44 0.27
CA ASN A 58 1.46 5.02 -1.04
C ASN A 58 2.88 4.43 -0.98
N VAL A 59 3.74 4.95 -0.11
CA VAL A 59 5.11 4.45 0.06
C VAL A 59 5.13 3.13 0.84
N VAL A 60 4.18 2.90 1.76
CA VAL A 60 3.94 1.57 2.35
C VAL A 60 3.62 0.55 1.25
N LEU A 61 2.67 0.87 0.35
CA LEU A 61 2.31 -0.01 -0.76
C LEU A 61 3.50 -0.27 -1.70
N VAL A 62 4.34 0.73 -1.98
CA VAL A 62 5.58 0.58 -2.75
C VAL A 62 6.54 -0.39 -2.06
N GLY A 63 6.68 -0.32 -0.73
CA GLY A 63 7.46 -1.27 0.05
C GLY A 63 6.98 -2.71 -0.10
N MET A 64 5.66 -2.91 -0.01
CA MET A 64 5.06 -4.23 -0.23
C MET A 64 5.29 -4.71 -1.67
N LEU A 65 5.07 -3.87 -2.67
CA LEU A 65 5.31 -4.21 -4.07
C LEU A 65 6.76 -4.62 -4.30
N ALA A 66 7.73 -3.85 -3.79
CA ALA A 66 9.15 -4.16 -3.93
C ALA A 66 9.49 -5.55 -3.38
N ALA A 67 8.93 -5.92 -2.21
CA ALA A 67 9.07 -7.27 -1.67
C ALA A 67 8.39 -8.34 -2.55
N ALA A 68 7.22 -8.04 -3.13
CA ALA A 68 6.46 -8.99 -3.94
C ALA A 68 7.19 -9.40 -5.24
N ILE A 69 7.92 -8.47 -5.84
CA ILE A 69 8.62 -8.66 -7.11
C ILE A 69 10.15 -8.64 -6.97
N ASN A 70 10.67 -8.73 -5.74
CA ASN A 70 12.08 -8.81 -5.40
C ASN A 70 12.94 -7.65 -5.96
N ILE A 71 12.41 -6.42 -5.93
CA ILE A 71 13.24 -5.23 -6.20
C ILE A 71 14.17 -5.00 -5.00
N PRO A 72 15.48 -4.76 -5.22
CA PRO A 72 16.40 -4.43 -4.14
C PRO A 72 15.95 -3.20 -3.36
N ALA A 73 15.94 -3.32 -2.03
CA ALA A 73 15.46 -2.25 -1.15
C ALA A 73 16.19 -0.92 -1.38
N GLU A 74 17.50 -0.99 -1.60
CA GLU A 74 18.37 0.16 -1.82
C GLU A 74 17.98 0.97 -3.06
N GLU A 75 17.58 0.31 -4.15
CA GLU A 75 17.16 1.01 -5.38
C GLU A 75 15.90 1.86 -5.14
N VAL A 76 14.92 1.31 -4.44
CA VAL A 76 13.68 2.02 -4.10
C VAL A 76 13.96 3.12 -3.08
N GLU A 77 14.79 2.84 -2.08
CA GLU A 77 15.22 3.83 -1.08
C GLU A 77 15.94 5.04 -1.70
N ASN A 78 16.74 4.82 -2.74
CA ASN A 78 17.40 5.88 -3.49
C ASN A 78 16.38 6.72 -4.27
N ALA A 79 15.44 6.08 -4.98
CA ALA A 79 14.35 6.80 -5.65
C ALA A 79 13.50 7.64 -4.67
N ILE A 80 13.23 7.12 -3.47
CA ILE A 80 12.54 7.87 -2.41
C ILE A 80 13.35 9.10 -1.99
N ARG A 81 14.67 9.00 -1.85
CA ARG A 81 15.56 10.13 -1.50
C ARG A 81 15.56 11.23 -2.56
N GLU A 82 15.43 10.86 -3.83
CA GLU A 82 15.40 11.80 -4.95
C GLU A 82 14.04 12.50 -5.10
N MET A 83 12.94 11.80 -4.84
CA MET A 83 11.59 12.31 -5.10
C MET A 83 10.90 12.94 -3.89
N VAL A 84 11.24 12.52 -2.66
CA VAL A 84 10.56 12.98 -1.45
C VAL A 84 11.26 14.21 -0.87
N PRO A 85 10.52 15.29 -0.55
CA PRO A 85 11.10 16.45 0.11
C PRO A 85 11.79 16.09 1.43
N ALA A 86 12.94 16.71 1.71
CA ALA A 86 13.77 16.41 2.89
C ALA A 86 12.97 16.35 4.21
N LYS A 87 12.02 17.27 4.41
CA LYS A 87 11.16 17.33 5.61
C LYS A 87 10.26 16.10 5.82
N ALA A 88 10.01 15.33 4.78
CA ALA A 88 9.17 14.14 4.80
C ALA A 88 9.96 12.86 4.50
N LEU A 89 11.28 12.94 4.29
CA LEU A 89 12.09 11.82 3.85
C LEU A 89 12.10 10.69 4.89
N GLU A 90 12.34 11.00 6.17
CA GLU A 90 12.44 10.00 7.22
C GLU A 90 11.15 9.19 7.38
N VAL A 91 9.99 9.85 7.38
CA VAL A 91 8.69 9.17 7.51
C VAL A 91 8.39 8.29 6.30
N ASN A 92 8.75 8.71 5.09
CA ASN A 92 8.54 7.89 3.89
C ASN A 92 9.49 6.67 3.87
N LEU A 93 10.74 6.82 4.33
CA LEU A 93 11.65 5.68 4.43
C LEU A 93 11.19 4.67 5.49
N LYS A 94 10.65 5.13 6.62
CA LYS A 94 10.02 4.24 7.61
C LYS A 94 8.82 3.51 7.00
N ALA A 95 7.92 4.24 6.35
CA ALA A 95 6.74 3.68 5.69
C ALA A 95 7.12 2.60 4.65
N PHE A 96 8.11 2.86 3.80
CA PHE A 96 8.64 1.90 2.83
C PHE A 96 9.09 0.60 3.51
N ARG A 97 9.91 0.73 4.56
CA ARG A 97 10.46 -0.43 5.28
C ARG A 97 9.36 -1.22 5.99
N GLU A 98 8.36 -0.58 6.56
CA GLU A 98 7.23 -1.27 7.19
C GLU A 98 6.39 -2.04 6.16
N GLY A 99 6.13 -1.45 4.99
CA GLY A 99 5.48 -2.15 3.88
C GLY A 99 6.28 -3.37 3.42
N GLN A 100 7.60 -3.23 3.26
CA GLN A 100 8.47 -4.34 2.85
C GLN A 100 8.48 -5.50 3.86
N LYS A 101 8.58 -5.18 5.17
CA LYS A 101 8.55 -6.16 6.25
C LYS A 101 7.22 -6.91 6.30
N TYR A 102 6.10 -6.20 6.15
CA TYR A 102 4.76 -6.78 6.21
C TYR A 102 4.59 -7.92 5.19
N LEU A 103 4.97 -7.67 3.93
CA LEU A 103 4.81 -8.69 2.90
C LEU A 103 5.82 -9.83 3.04
N SER A 104 7.07 -9.53 3.40
CA SER A 104 8.10 -10.57 3.63
C SER A 104 7.70 -11.54 4.74
N ALA A 105 7.11 -11.03 5.83
CA ALA A 105 6.58 -11.85 6.91
C ALA A 105 5.38 -12.72 6.47
N THR A 106 4.61 -12.26 5.49
CA THR A 106 3.46 -12.99 4.94
C THR A 106 3.89 -14.09 3.98
N LEU A 107 4.90 -13.83 3.13
CA LEU A 107 5.48 -14.83 2.23
C LEU A 107 6.12 -16.00 3.00
N ASN A 108 6.77 -15.73 4.14
CA ASN A 108 7.41 -16.75 4.98
C ASN A 108 6.43 -17.60 5.80
N ARG A 109 5.12 -17.29 5.76
CA ARG A 109 4.05 -18.04 6.46
C ARG A 109 3.30 -19.02 5.54
N LEU A 110 3.64 -19.04 4.25
CA LEU A 110 3.17 -20.00 3.25
C LEU A 110 4.25 -21.06 3.00
#